data_AF-A0AAZ3QTI0-F1
#
_entry.id   AF-A0AAZ3QTI0-F1
#
_cell.length_a   1.000
_cell.length_b   1.000
_cell.length_c   1.000
_cell.angle_alpha   90.00
_cell.angle_beta   90.00
_cell.angle_gamma   90.00
#
_symmetry.space_group_name_H-M   'P 1'
#
loop_
_entity.id
_entity.type
_entity.pdbx_description
1 polymer ?
#
loop_
_entity_poly.entity_id
_entity_poly.type
_entity_poly.pdbx_seq_one_letter_code
_entity_poly.pdbx_strand_id
1 'polypeptide(L)'
;MSARNPGMPLDLEWVSKVRVNTQAVLKRAQQIQGRNKNKKQWQAAWLLRAVTCIDLTTLAGDDTPGNVHRLCMKATQPVRYDLLKSMDMQDKGVTTAAVCVYPSRVADAVKSLKAANSSLPVASVATGFPAGQTSLKTRLEEVRMAVEDGAMEIDIVINRTLALTGQWEAMYEEVCQFREACGETHMKSILAIGELGTYTNVYKASLVAMMAGSDFIKTSTGKESVNATYPVAIVMVRAIRDYFLKTGHKVGFKPAGGIRTAKESLVWLTLMKEELGDEWLSPHLFRLGASSLLADIERQVHTHTHTHTHTHSFQHTSHDVTDLVLRVERLGTVGHHNGLVCLLVMTFNLIHVSVLLITTGSYLNDLPVILFHLPFLLPVSLFFFFSFSPPDLPSRDWLLRSLSPDAHGLKPRLPFPK
;
A
#
# COMPACT_ATOMS: atom_id res chain seq x y z
N MET A 1 -10.05 7.10 3.95
CA MET A 1 -8.62 7.44 4.12
C MET A 1 -8.08 6.60 5.28
N SER A 2 -6.80 6.22 5.26
CA SER A 2 -6.16 5.59 6.42
C SER A 2 -6.12 6.53 7.61
N ALA A 3 -5.91 5.98 8.81
CA ALA A 3 -5.59 6.80 9.98
C ALA A 3 -4.39 7.68 9.66
N ARG A 4 -4.52 8.98 9.96
CA ARG A 4 -3.43 9.96 9.85
C ARG A 4 -2.28 9.57 10.76
N ASN A 5 -1.08 10.02 10.40
CA ASN A 5 0.07 9.94 11.28
C ASN A 5 -0.02 11.09 12.31
N PRO A 6 -0.23 10.82 13.61
CA PRO A 6 -0.30 11.88 14.63
C PRO A 6 1.04 12.57 14.86
N GLY A 7 2.14 12.02 14.33
CA GLY A 7 3.48 12.46 14.65
C GLY A 7 3.94 11.98 16.03
N MET A 8 5.13 12.39 16.43
CA MET A 8 5.71 12.16 17.74
C MET A 8 6.79 13.21 18.02
N PRO A 9 7.14 13.45 19.30
CA PRO A 9 8.28 14.31 19.63
C PRO A 9 9.56 13.90 18.89
N LEU A 10 10.34 14.90 18.47
CA LEU A 10 11.59 14.67 17.75
C LEU A 10 12.59 13.86 18.59
N ASP A 11 13.01 12.72 18.07
CA ASP A 11 14.05 11.86 18.64
C ASP A 11 15.39 12.07 17.91
N LEU A 12 16.17 13.04 18.37
CA LEU A 12 17.48 13.36 17.77
C LEU A 12 18.51 12.24 17.96
N GLU A 13 18.39 11.46 19.02
CA GLU A 13 19.27 10.32 19.24
C GLU A 13 19.08 9.29 18.13
N TRP A 14 17.82 8.98 17.78
CA TRP A 14 17.51 8.09 16.66
C TRP A 14 18.03 8.64 15.34
N VAL A 15 17.80 9.93 15.06
CA VAL A 15 18.31 10.60 13.85
C VAL A 15 19.85 10.50 13.80
N SER A 16 20.55 10.74 14.91
CA SER A 16 22.02 10.69 14.98
C SER A 16 22.59 9.29 14.75
N LYS A 17 21.86 8.24 15.16
CA LYS A 17 22.25 6.83 15.05
C LYS A 17 22.01 6.23 13.66
N VAL A 18 21.28 6.91 12.77
CA VAL A 18 21.02 6.43 11.41
C VAL A 18 22.34 6.11 10.70
N ARG A 19 22.44 4.88 10.19
CA ARG A 19 23.51 4.41 9.31
C ARG A 19 22.89 3.69 8.12
N VAL A 20 23.31 4.05 6.91
CA VAL A 20 22.86 3.37 5.69
C VAL A 20 24.03 2.67 5.03
N ASN A 21 23.90 1.35 4.85
CA ASN A 21 24.86 0.58 4.06
C ASN A 21 24.54 0.72 2.56
N THR A 22 25.29 1.57 1.87
CA THR A 22 25.12 1.87 0.44
C THR A 22 25.16 0.62 -0.44
N GLN A 23 26.11 -0.29 -0.23
CA GLN A 23 26.25 -1.49 -1.06
C GLN A 23 25.06 -2.44 -0.89
N ALA A 24 24.55 -2.60 0.34
CA ALA A 24 23.36 -3.39 0.60
C ALA A 24 22.11 -2.78 -0.07
N VAL A 25 21.98 -1.46 -0.06
CA VAL A 25 20.89 -0.73 -0.74
C VAL A 25 20.95 -0.95 -2.25
N LEU A 26 22.13 -0.75 -2.86
CA LEU A 26 22.30 -0.92 -4.31
C LEU A 26 22.03 -2.36 -4.75
N LYS A 27 22.56 -3.35 -4.01
CA LYS A 27 22.31 -4.78 -4.28
C LYS A 27 20.83 -5.10 -4.18
N ARG A 28 20.13 -4.58 -3.17
CA ARG A 28 18.69 -4.82 -2.99
C ARG A 28 17.85 -4.21 -4.12
N ALA A 29 18.18 -2.99 -4.55
CA ALA A 29 17.53 -2.34 -5.67
C ALA A 29 17.69 -3.18 -6.96
N GLN A 30 18.92 -3.62 -7.26
CA GLN A 30 19.20 -4.48 -8.42
C GLN A 30 18.42 -5.81 -8.36
N GLN A 31 18.35 -6.44 -7.19
CA GLN A 31 17.58 -7.68 -7.00
C GLN A 31 16.10 -7.48 -7.33
N ILE A 32 15.48 -6.41 -6.82
CA ILE A 32 14.06 -6.11 -7.08
C ILE A 32 13.84 -5.81 -8.58
N GLN A 33 14.73 -5.02 -9.19
CA GLN A 33 14.64 -4.72 -10.63
C GLN A 33 14.82 -5.98 -11.50
N GLY A 34 15.60 -6.97 -11.05
CA GLY A 34 15.79 -8.25 -11.72
C GLY A 34 14.65 -9.24 -11.53
N ARG A 35 13.81 -9.06 -10.50
CA ARG A 35 12.63 -9.90 -10.25
C ARG A 35 11.49 -9.51 -11.17
N ASN A 36 11.57 -9.96 -12.42
CA ASN A 36 10.55 -9.64 -13.42
C ASN A 36 9.90 -10.91 -13.96
N LYS A 37 9.05 -11.54 -13.16
CA LYS A 37 8.13 -12.62 -13.58
C LYS A 37 6.83 -12.56 -12.79
N ASN A 38 6.09 -11.45 -12.87
CA ASN A 38 4.64 -11.61 -12.72
C ASN A 38 4.22 -12.56 -13.83
N LYS A 39 3.75 -13.76 -13.46
CA LYS A 39 3.22 -14.72 -14.43
C LYS A 39 2.24 -13.96 -15.31
N LYS A 40 2.30 -14.14 -16.64
CA LYS A 40 1.48 -13.37 -17.60
C LYS A 40 0.01 -13.28 -17.16
N GLN A 41 -0.51 -14.33 -16.54
CA GLN A 41 -1.85 -14.41 -15.97
C GLN A 41 -2.23 -13.29 -14.98
N TRP A 42 -1.29 -12.72 -14.22
CA TRP A 42 -1.57 -11.68 -13.21
C TRP A 42 -1.25 -10.27 -13.67
N GLN A 43 -0.72 -10.11 -14.88
CA GLN A 43 -0.18 -8.83 -15.32
C GLN A 43 -1.26 -7.74 -15.34
N ALA A 44 -2.44 -8.04 -15.89
CA ALA A 44 -3.57 -7.11 -15.91
C ALA A 44 -3.97 -6.63 -14.51
N ALA A 45 -4.09 -7.56 -13.56
CA ALA A 45 -4.48 -7.22 -12.19
C ALA A 45 -3.47 -6.28 -11.51
N TRP A 46 -2.17 -6.53 -11.67
CA TRP A 46 -1.13 -5.64 -11.14
C TRP A 46 -1.10 -4.28 -11.85
N LEU A 47 -1.40 -4.23 -13.15
CA LEU A 47 -1.50 -2.97 -13.88
C LEU A 47 -2.70 -2.14 -13.42
N LEU A 48 -3.86 -2.76 -13.22
CA LEU A 48 -5.02 -2.09 -12.63
C LEU A 48 -4.74 -1.64 -11.20
N ARG A 49 -4.04 -2.45 -10.40
CA ARG A 49 -3.55 -2.04 -9.08
C ARG A 49 -2.67 -0.79 -9.19
N ALA A 50 -1.73 -0.75 -10.13
CA ALA A 50 -0.90 0.42 -10.36
C ALA A 50 -1.73 1.66 -10.71
N VAL A 51 -2.76 1.53 -11.56
CA VAL A 51 -3.71 2.62 -11.88
C VAL A 51 -4.33 3.18 -10.60
N THR A 52 -4.81 2.31 -9.70
CA THR A 52 -5.45 2.74 -8.44
C THR A 52 -4.50 3.49 -7.51
N CYS A 53 -3.19 3.37 -7.69
CA CYS A 53 -2.20 4.09 -6.88
C CYS A 53 -1.72 5.39 -7.54
N ILE A 54 -2.18 5.78 -8.74
CA ILE A 54 -1.66 6.97 -9.42
C ILE A 54 -2.21 8.26 -8.78
N ASP A 55 -1.32 9.20 -8.49
CA ASP A 55 -1.68 10.62 -8.36
C ASP A 55 -1.52 11.25 -9.75
N LEU A 56 -2.63 11.38 -10.48
CA LEU A 56 -2.59 11.84 -11.86
C LEU A 56 -2.28 13.34 -11.88
N THR A 57 -1.10 13.69 -12.34
CA THR A 57 -0.50 15.00 -12.04
C THR A 57 -0.43 15.88 -13.29
N THR A 58 -0.83 17.15 -13.16
CA THR A 58 -0.40 18.23 -14.06
C THR A 58 0.16 19.37 -13.23
N LEU A 59 1.38 19.80 -13.58
CA LEU A 59 2.13 20.87 -12.90
C LEU A 59 2.90 21.66 -13.96
N ALA A 60 2.20 22.07 -15.01
CA ALA A 60 2.76 22.81 -16.12
C ALA A 60 2.45 24.30 -15.97
N GLY A 61 3.34 25.17 -16.47
CA GLY A 61 3.15 26.62 -16.36
C GLY A 61 1.97 27.14 -17.20
N ASP A 62 1.53 26.35 -18.17
CA ASP A 62 0.41 26.58 -19.07
C ASP A 62 -0.88 25.85 -18.64
N ASP A 63 -0.97 25.42 -17.37
CA ASP A 63 -2.18 24.79 -16.86
C ASP A 63 -3.39 25.75 -16.86
N THR A 64 -4.49 25.27 -17.45
CA THR A 64 -5.75 26.00 -17.64
C THR A 64 -6.92 25.24 -17.00
N PRO A 65 -8.04 25.89 -16.68
CA PRO A 65 -9.22 25.17 -16.20
C PRO A 65 -9.64 24.01 -17.12
N GLY A 66 -9.49 24.19 -18.44
CA GLY A 66 -9.85 23.17 -19.43
C GLY A 66 -8.94 21.93 -19.44
N ASN A 67 -7.62 22.08 -19.26
CA ASN A 67 -6.73 20.92 -19.20
C ASN A 67 -6.85 20.18 -17.84
N VAL A 68 -7.06 20.92 -16.75
CA VAL A 68 -7.35 20.38 -15.41
C VAL A 68 -8.67 19.60 -15.41
N HIS A 69 -9.70 20.10 -16.10
CA HIS A 69 -10.94 19.37 -16.27
C HIS A 69 -10.71 18.02 -16.97
N ARG A 70 -9.96 17.98 -18.08
CA ARG A 70 -9.63 16.73 -18.78
C ARG A 70 -8.82 15.77 -17.91
N LEU A 71 -7.88 16.28 -17.12
CA LEU A 71 -7.12 15.50 -16.13
C LEU A 71 -8.09 14.82 -15.15
N CYS A 72 -9.05 15.58 -14.60
CA CYS A 72 -10.04 15.06 -13.68
C CYS A 72 -10.91 13.98 -14.31
N MET A 73 -11.41 14.18 -15.54
CA MET A 73 -12.21 13.16 -16.24
C MET A 73 -11.39 11.89 -16.53
N LYS A 74 -10.10 12.05 -16.87
CA LYS A 74 -9.22 10.90 -17.06
C LYS A 74 -8.90 10.18 -15.75
N ALA A 75 -8.83 10.89 -14.62
CA ALA A 75 -8.64 10.29 -13.30
C ALA A 75 -9.85 9.45 -12.85
N THR A 76 -11.07 9.89 -13.16
CA THR A 76 -12.31 9.17 -12.82
C THR A 76 -12.57 7.99 -13.75
N GLN A 77 -12.11 8.05 -15.00
CA GLN A 77 -12.22 6.96 -15.99
C GLN A 77 -10.84 6.65 -16.61
N PRO A 78 -9.92 6.08 -15.82
CA PRO A 78 -8.53 5.91 -16.24
C PRO A 78 -8.32 4.86 -17.32
N VAL A 79 -9.20 3.85 -17.37
CA VAL A 79 -9.15 2.74 -18.32
C VAL A 79 -10.48 2.68 -19.05
N ARG A 80 -10.45 2.51 -20.38
CA ARG A 80 -11.66 2.34 -21.18
C ARG A 80 -12.57 1.22 -20.67
N TYR A 81 -13.87 1.46 -20.75
CA TYR A 81 -14.92 0.56 -20.26
C TYR A 81 -14.88 -0.83 -20.90
N ASP A 82 -14.66 -0.94 -22.21
CA ASP A 82 -14.59 -2.22 -22.93
C ASP A 82 -13.43 -3.09 -22.45
N LEU A 83 -12.28 -2.48 -22.14
CA LEU A 83 -11.14 -3.17 -21.55
C LEU A 83 -11.48 -3.68 -20.15
N LEU A 84 -12.07 -2.83 -19.30
CA LEU A 84 -12.50 -3.25 -17.96
C LEU A 84 -13.53 -4.38 -18.04
N LYS A 85 -14.50 -4.29 -18.95
CA LYS A 85 -15.52 -5.32 -19.17
C LYS A 85 -14.91 -6.66 -19.60
N SER A 86 -13.90 -6.65 -20.46
CA SER A 86 -13.19 -7.87 -20.87
C SER A 86 -12.45 -8.58 -19.72
N MET A 87 -12.25 -7.89 -18.60
CA MET A 87 -11.58 -8.41 -17.40
C MET A 87 -12.54 -8.55 -16.21
N ASP A 88 -13.86 -8.34 -16.39
CA ASP A 88 -14.88 -8.31 -15.32
C ASP A 88 -14.60 -7.24 -14.23
N MET A 89 -14.08 -6.08 -14.64
CA MET A 89 -13.65 -4.99 -13.76
C MET A 89 -14.46 -3.69 -13.92
N GLN A 90 -15.46 -3.68 -14.81
CA GLN A 90 -16.21 -2.47 -15.18
C GLN A 90 -16.98 -1.84 -14.01
N ASP A 91 -17.48 -2.66 -13.08
CA ASP A 91 -18.27 -2.22 -11.93
C ASP A 91 -17.44 -2.13 -10.64
N LYS A 92 -16.11 -2.28 -10.74
CA LYS A 92 -15.21 -2.35 -9.57
C LYS A 92 -14.63 -1.00 -9.15
N GLY A 93 -15.10 0.10 -9.76
CA GLY A 93 -14.71 1.46 -9.37
C GLY A 93 -13.22 1.77 -9.59
N VAL A 94 -12.62 1.28 -10.68
CA VAL A 94 -11.21 1.55 -10.98
C VAL A 94 -11.03 3.02 -11.36
N THR A 95 -10.54 3.81 -10.41
CA THR A 95 -10.11 5.21 -10.60
C THR A 95 -8.61 5.34 -10.34
N THR A 96 -8.03 6.51 -10.58
CA THR A 96 -6.72 6.83 -9.97
C THR A 96 -6.88 7.08 -8.46
N ALA A 97 -5.79 7.28 -7.73
CA ALA A 97 -5.83 7.57 -6.29
C ALA A 97 -6.23 9.01 -5.99
N ALA A 98 -5.71 9.95 -6.79
CA ALA A 98 -5.96 11.38 -6.68
C ALA A 98 -5.66 12.08 -8.02
N VAL A 99 -6.00 13.37 -8.10
CA VAL A 99 -5.38 14.31 -9.05
C VAL A 99 -4.42 15.23 -8.31
N CYS A 100 -3.35 15.67 -8.96
CA CYS A 100 -2.37 16.58 -8.35
C CYS A 100 -2.15 17.81 -9.24
N VAL A 101 -2.36 19.00 -8.68
CA VAL A 101 -2.34 20.29 -9.39
C VAL A 101 -1.56 21.36 -8.62
N TYR A 102 -1.34 22.53 -9.25
CA TYR A 102 -0.89 23.73 -8.55
C TYR A 102 -2.00 24.33 -7.67
N PRO A 103 -1.66 25.11 -6.62
CA PRO A 103 -2.66 25.77 -5.76
C PRO A 103 -3.72 26.54 -6.53
N SER A 104 -3.32 27.31 -7.54
CA SER A 104 -4.21 28.12 -8.37
C SER A 104 -5.22 27.33 -9.22
N ARG A 105 -5.15 26.00 -9.22
CA ARG A 105 -6.02 25.10 -9.97
C ARG A 105 -6.80 24.15 -9.07
N VAL A 106 -6.67 24.25 -7.75
CA VAL A 106 -7.40 23.40 -6.81
C VAL A 106 -8.91 23.57 -6.98
N ALA A 107 -9.41 24.81 -6.96
CA ALA A 107 -10.84 25.09 -7.13
C ALA A 107 -11.39 24.55 -8.46
N ASP A 108 -10.62 24.65 -9.55
CA ASP A 108 -10.99 24.10 -10.87
C ASP A 108 -11.12 22.57 -10.85
N ALA A 109 -10.16 21.89 -10.20
CA ALA A 109 -10.14 20.44 -10.06
C ALA A 109 -11.29 19.95 -9.17
N VAL A 110 -11.52 20.59 -8.01
CA VAL A 110 -12.63 20.28 -7.09
C VAL A 110 -13.97 20.44 -7.80
N LYS A 111 -14.17 21.56 -8.51
CA LYS A 111 -15.38 21.80 -9.30
C LYS A 111 -15.59 20.72 -10.36
N SER A 112 -14.53 20.33 -11.06
CA SER A 112 -14.59 19.30 -12.12
C SER A 112 -14.96 17.92 -11.56
N LEU A 113 -14.34 17.50 -10.47
CA LEU A 113 -14.62 16.21 -9.85
C LEU A 113 -16.02 16.16 -9.23
N LYS A 114 -16.47 17.24 -8.59
CA LYS A 114 -17.83 17.37 -8.07
C LYS A 114 -18.87 17.28 -9.19
N ALA A 115 -18.64 17.95 -10.32
CA ALA A 115 -19.52 17.86 -11.49
C ALA A 115 -19.60 16.45 -12.09
N ALA A 116 -18.54 15.65 -11.95
CA ALA A 116 -18.52 14.24 -12.33
C ALA A 116 -19.02 13.28 -11.25
N ASN A 117 -19.57 13.78 -10.14
CA ASN A 117 -19.99 13.00 -8.97
C ASN A 117 -18.88 12.07 -8.44
N SER A 118 -17.63 12.52 -8.50
CA SER A 118 -16.46 11.77 -8.03
C SER A 118 -16.02 12.22 -6.65
N SER A 119 -15.63 11.25 -5.82
CA SER A 119 -15.04 11.46 -4.49
C SER A 119 -13.51 11.42 -4.50
N LEU A 120 -12.87 11.51 -5.67
CA LEU A 120 -11.41 11.53 -5.74
C LEU A 120 -10.85 12.76 -5.01
N PRO A 121 -9.83 12.59 -4.17
CA PRO A 121 -9.19 13.73 -3.52
C PRO A 121 -8.39 14.55 -4.54
N VAL A 122 -8.45 15.87 -4.36
CA VAL A 122 -7.53 16.80 -5.02
C VAL A 122 -6.32 16.99 -4.12
N ALA A 123 -5.14 16.67 -4.65
CA ALA A 123 -3.86 17.01 -4.07
C ALA A 123 -3.34 18.33 -4.68
N SER A 124 -2.77 19.19 -3.86
CA SER A 124 -2.02 20.37 -4.32
C SER A 124 -0.56 20.27 -3.93
N VAL A 125 0.36 20.68 -4.81
CA VAL A 125 1.70 21.04 -4.34
C VAL A 125 1.64 22.36 -3.57
N ALA A 126 2.56 22.59 -2.65
CA ALA A 126 2.63 23.83 -1.89
C ALA A 126 4.06 24.16 -1.44
N THR A 127 4.18 25.15 -0.56
CA THR A 127 5.39 25.58 0.15
C THR A 127 6.53 25.99 -0.78
N GLY A 128 6.23 26.86 -1.74
CA GLY A 128 7.18 27.43 -2.68
C GLY A 128 7.62 26.44 -3.76
N PHE A 129 6.77 25.48 -4.10
CA PHE A 129 7.07 24.45 -5.10
C PHE A 129 7.56 25.08 -6.42
N PRO A 130 8.58 24.50 -7.09
CA PRO A 130 9.34 23.31 -6.67
C PRO A 130 10.56 23.63 -5.78
N ALA A 131 11.00 24.88 -5.70
CA ALA A 131 12.27 25.26 -5.10
C ALA A 131 12.24 25.35 -3.56
N GLY A 132 11.10 25.69 -2.98
CA GLY A 132 10.92 25.85 -1.54
C GLY A 132 11.68 27.02 -0.92
N GLN A 133 12.10 28.01 -1.74
CA GLN A 133 12.98 29.11 -1.33
C GLN A 133 12.24 30.43 -1.00
N THR A 134 10.91 30.40 -0.86
CA THR A 134 10.12 31.55 -0.41
C THR A 134 10.05 31.61 1.11
N SER A 135 9.69 32.77 1.67
CA SER A 135 9.59 32.95 3.13
C SER A 135 8.65 31.92 3.76
N LEU A 136 8.92 31.49 5.00
CA LEU A 136 8.06 30.54 5.71
C LEU A 136 6.60 31.05 5.81
N LYS A 137 6.41 32.36 6.04
CA LYS A 137 5.08 32.98 6.05
C LYS A 137 4.32 32.75 4.75
N THR A 138 4.98 32.99 3.61
CA THR A 138 4.37 32.75 2.28
C THR A 138 4.06 31.28 2.06
N ARG A 139 4.98 30.38 2.47
CA ARG A 139 4.80 28.94 2.30
C ARG A 139 3.65 28.39 3.14
N LEU A 140 3.47 28.87 4.37
CA LEU A 140 2.33 28.50 5.22
C LEU A 140 1.01 29.01 4.64
N GLU A 141 1.01 30.24 4.10
CA GLU A 141 -0.21 30.79 3.48
C GLU A 141 -0.62 30.03 2.22
N GLU A 142 0.33 29.61 1.40
CA GLU A 142 0.08 28.75 0.23
C GLU A 142 -0.62 27.44 0.62
N VAL A 143 -0.23 26.84 1.75
CA VAL A 143 -0.89 25.64 2.29
C VAL A 143 -2.34 25.95 2.68
N ARG A 144 -2.56 27.02 3.45
CA ARG A 144 -3.91 27.39 3.92
C ARG A 144 -4.85 27.70 2.75
N MET A 145 -4.39 28.49 1.77
CA MET A 145 -5.18 28.79 0.57
C MET A 145 -5.55 27.53 -0.21
N ALA A 146 -4.60 26.60 -0.41
CA ALA A 146 -4.91 25.35 -1.10
C ALA A 146 -5.94 24.49 -0.34
N VAL A 147 -5.88 24.47 0.99
CA VAL A 147 -6.88 23.79 1.84
C VAL A 147 -8.25 24.49 1.74
N GLU A 148 -8.29 25.83 1.80
CA GLU A 148 -9.50 26.64 1.65
C GLU A 148 -10.17 26.43 0.28
N ASP A 149 -9.38 26.29 -0.79
CA ASP A 149 -9.85 25.97 -2.14
C ASP A 149 -10.36 24.52 -2.28
N GLY A 150 -10.20 23.69 -1.24
CA GLY A 150 -10.75 22.34 -1.14
C GLY A 150 -9.76 21.20 -1.42
N ALA A 151 -8.46 21.45 -1.36
CA ALA A 151 -7.47 20.37 -1.44
C ALA A 151 -7.60 19.45 -0.21
N MET A 152 -7.77 18.15 -0.47
CA MET A 152 -7.83 17.12 0.58
C MET A 152 -6.45 16.52 0.87
N GLU A 153 -5.46 16.85 0.05
CA GLU A 153 -4.07 16.45 0.27
C GLU A 153 -3.11 17.58 -0.12
N ILE A 154 -2.05 17.81 0.66
CA ILE A 154 -1.02 18.81 0.35
C ILE A 154 0.34 18.12 0.25
N ASP A 155 0.99 18.30 -0.89
CA ASP A 155 2.36 17.86 -1.16
C ASP A 155 3.33 19.03 -0.87
N ILE A 156 3.85 19.11 0.37
CA ILE A 156 4.82 20.13 0.78
C ILE A 156 6.23 19.79 0.29
N VAL A 157 7.06 20.80 0.09
CA VAL A 157 8.50 20.67 -0.14
C VAL A 157 9.26 21.06 1.13
N ILE A 158 10.08 20.14 1.64
CA ILE A 158 10.91 20.45 2.82
C ILE A 158 11.94 21.54 2.50
N ASN A 159 12.37 22.27 3.52
CA ASN A 159 13.54 23.13 3.39
C ASN A 159 14.83 22.28 3.31
N ARG A 160 15.29 22.09 2.07
CA ARG A 160 16.49 21.31 1.73
C ARG A 160 17.74 21.83 2.43
N THR A 161 17.84 23.15 2.63
CA THR A 161 19.00 23.78 3.29
C THR A 161 19.14 23.29 4.72
N LEU A 162 18.02 23.14 5.46
CA LEU A 162 18.04 22.63 6.83
C LEU A 162 18.52 21.17 6.86
N ALA A 163 18.01 20.33 5.96
CA ALA A 163 18.45 18.93 5.85
C ALA A 163 19.93 18.81 5.45
N LEU A 164 20.40 19.62 4.51
CA LEU A 164 21.79 19.61 4.02
C LEU A 164 22.78 20.11 5.07
N THR A 165 22.36 21.05 5.91
CA THR A 165 23.19 21.60 7.00
C THR A 165 22.99 20.87 8.33
N GLY A 166 22.17 19.82 8.36
CA GLY A 166 21.93 18.99 9.55
C GLY A 166 21.09 19.66 10.63
N GLN A 167 20.36 20.73 10.31
CA GLN A 167 19.46 21.46 11.21
C GLN A 167 18.11 20.72 11.35
N TRP A 168 18.15 19.53 11.94
CA TRP A 168 17.00 18.62 12.03
C TRP A 168 15.88 19.13 12.93
N GLU A 169 16.20 19.83 14.02
CA GLU A 169 15.22 20.48 14.90
C GLU A 169 14.43 21.54 14.14
N ALA A 170 15.12 22.48 13.48
CA ALA A 170 14.48 23.51 12.68
C ALA A 170 13.63 22.92 11.53
N MET A 171 14.11 21.83 10.90
CA MET A 171 13.33 21.12 9.88
C MET A 171 12.06 20.49 10.49
N TYR A 172 12.17 19.85 11.65
CA TYR A 172 11.03 19.26 12.36
C TYR A 172 9.98 20.33 12.69
N GLU A 173 10.41 21.45 13.28
CA GLU A 173 9.54 22.57 13.65
C GLU A 173 8.85 23.19 12.42
N GLU A 174 9.57 23.35 11.31
CA GLU A 174 8.99 23.86 10.06
C GLU A 174 7.92 22.91 9.51
N VAL A 175 8.18 21.59 9.52
CA VAL A 175 7.21 20.59 9.06
C VAL A 175 6.01 20.50 10.00
N CYS A 176 6.19 20.66 11.32
CA CYS A 176 5.07 20.75 12.26
C CYS A 176 4.15 21.94 11.95
N GLN A 177 4.71 23.10 11.60
CA GLN A 177 3.92 24.27 11.19
C GLN A 177 3.16 24.01 9.88
N PHE A 178 3.75 23.30 8.92
CA PHE A 178 3.01 22.86 7.72
C PHE A 178 1.90 21.86 8.07
N ARG A 179 2.14 20.94 9.00
CA ARG A 179 1.13 19.99 9.49
C ARG A 179 -0.04 20.74 10.12
N GLU A 180 0.23 21.73 10.96
CA GLU A 180 -0.80 22.59 11.56
C GLU A 180 -1.58 23.35 10.48
N ALA A 181 -0.89 23.97 9.53
CA ALA A 181 -1.54 24.71 8.43
C ALA A 181 -2.41 23.81 7.53
N CYS A 182 -2.07 22.52 7.40
CA CYS A 182 -2.88 21.57 6.66
C CYS A 182 -4.17 21.16 7.43
N GLY A 183 -4.30 21.40 8.73
CA GLY A 183 -5.48 21.00 9.51
C GLY A 183 -5.78 19.49 9.42
N GLU A 184 -6.94 19.13 8.88
CA GLU A 184 -7.35 17.73 8.64
C GLU A 184 -6.87 17.14 7.30
N THR A 185 -6.40 17.97 6.39
CA THR A 185 -5.94 17.55 5.06
C THR A 185 -4.69 16.67 5.17
N HIS A 186 -4.60 15.60 4.37
CA HIS A 186 -3.41 14.73 4.40
C HIS A 186 -2.16 15.48 3.94
N MET A 187 -1.05 15.34 4.66
CA MET A 187 0.22 15.98 4.31
C MET A 187 1.21 14.96 3.73
N LYS A 188 1.77 15.26 2.55
CA LYS A 188 2.84 14.49 1.93
C LYS A 188 4.11 15.33 1.86
N SER A 189 5.19 14.89 2.50
CA SER A 189 6.46 15.63 2.51
C SER A 189 7.36 15.19 1.36
N ILE A 190 7.54 16.07 0.37
CA ILE A 190 8.54 15.93 -0.69
C ILE A 190 9.92 16.20 -0.10
N LEU A 191 10.78 15.18 -0.10
CA LEU A 191 12.14 15.30 0.43
C LEU A 191 13.14 15.85 -0.59
N ALA A 192 12.79 15.86 -1.88
CA ALA A 192 13.68 16.23 -2.97
C ALA A 192 15.01 15.45 -2.96
N ILE A 193 14.87 14.12 -2.91
CA ILE A 193 15.97 13.19 -2.62
C ILE A 193 17.19 13.29 -3.55
N GLY A 194 17.02 13.79 -4.78
CA GLY A 194 18.13 14.00 -5.73
C GLY A 194 19.11 15.07 -5.27
N GLU A 195 18.71 15.92 -4.33
CA GLU A 195 19.46 17.10 -3.87
C GLU A 195 19.89 16.97 -2.40
N LEU A 196 19.56 15.86 -1.71
CA LEU A 196 19.93 15.64 -0.30
C LEU A 196 21.31 15.00 -0.12
N GLY A 197 22.03 14.75 -1.21
CA GLY A 197 23.39 14.21 -1.22
C GLY A 197 23.46 12.72 -0.90
N THR A 198 23.35 12.35 0.37
CA THR A 198 23.61 10.96 0.83
C THR A 198 22.33 10.21 1.20
N TYR A 199 22.36 8.88 1.09
CA TYR A 199 21.26 8.02 1.58
C TYR A 199 21.01 8.20 3.07
N THR A 200 22.06 8.42 3.87
CA THR A 200 21.93 8.74 5.30
C THR A 200 21.09 10.00 5.50
N ASN A 201 21.31 11.04 4.70
CA ASN A 201 20.54 12.28 4.80
C ASN A 201 19.08 12.08 4.40
N VAL A 202 18.82 11.31 3.34
CA VAL A 202 17.45 10.94 2.94
C VAL A 202 16.72 10.20 4.05
N TYR A 203 17.38 9.23 4.68
CA TYR A 203 16.79 8.46 5.77
C TYR A 203 16.47 9.38 6.97
N LYS A 204 17.40 10.25 7.37
CA LYS A 204 17.20 11.22 8.45
C LYS A 204 16.03 12.17 8.15
N ALA A 205 16.00 12.76 6.95
CA ALA A 205 14.91 13.62 6.51
C ALA A 205 13.56 12.89 6.50
N SER A 206 13.55 11.60 6.12
CA SER A 206 12.34 10.76 6.18
C SER A 206 11.83 10.61 7.62
N LEU A 207 12.72 10.25 8.56
CA LEU A 207 12.35 10.14 9.98
C LEU A 207 11.82 11.46 10.53
N VAL A 208 12.51 12.58 10.27
CA VAL A 208 12.12 13.91 10.76
C VAL A 208 10.75 14.30 10.23
N ALA A 209 10.48 14.11 8.94
CA ALA A 209 9.18 14.39 8.35
C ALA A 209 8.06 13.53 8.96
N MET A 210 8.31 12.24 9.20
CA MET A 210 7.34 11.34 9.83
C MET A 210 7.09 11.69 11.29
N MET A 211 8.14 12.02 12.07
CA MET A 211 7.97 12.49 13.44
C MET A 211 7.16 13.78 13.49
N ALA A 212 7.35 14.69 12.53
CA ALA A 212 6.57 15.93 12.43
C ALA A 212 5.12 15.74 11.92
N GLY A 213 4.65 14.49 11.74
CA GLY A 213 3.26 14.18 11.39
C GLY A 213 2.96 14.14 9.89
N SER A 214 3.97 13.87 9.05
CA SER A 214 3.74 13.60 7.63
C SER A 214 3.01 12.26 7.44
N ASP A 215 1.92 12.28 6.68
CA ASP A 215 1.11 11.09 6.35
C ASP A 215 1.75 10.28 5.23
N PHE A 216 2.53 10.94 4.37
CA PHE A 216 3.32 10.32 3.30
C PHE A 216 4.69 10.97 3.20
N ILE A 217 5.74 10.18 2.98
CA ILE A 217 6.99 10.72 2.46
C ILE A 217 7.07 10.51 0.94
N LYS A 218 7.39 11.59 0.23
CA LYS A 218 7.46 11.67 -1.23
C LYS A 218 8.89 11.91 -1.69
N THR A 219 9.31 11.22 -2.75
CA THR A 219 10.71 11.27 -3.19
C THR A 219 11.12 12.65 -3.70
N SER A 220 10.40 13.19 -4.69
CA SER A 220 10.88 14.30 -5.53
C SER A 220 9.73 15.20 -5.95
N THR A 221 10.04 16.44 -6.36
CA THR A 221 9.04 17.35 -6.93
C THR A 221 8.64 16.93 -8.36
N GLY A 222 9.49 16.16 -9.04
CA GLY A 222 9.31 15.86 -10.47
C GLY A 222 9.93 16.92 -11.37
N LYS A 223 10.62 17.92 -10.79
CA LYS A 223 11.28 19.03 -11.49
C LYS A 223 12.80 18.99 -11.34
N GLU A 224 13.34 18.14 -10.45
CA GLU A 224 14.77 17.94 -10.29
C GLU A 224 15.37 17.13 -11.45
N SER A 225 16.69 17.18 -11.61
CA SER A 225 17.43 16.32 -12.57
C SER A 225 17.38 14.85 -12.17
N VAL A 226 17.51 14.57 -10.86
CA VAL A 226 17.40 13.22 -10.27
C VAL A 226 16.12 13.13 -9.46
N ASN A 227 15.19 12.29 -9.94
CA ASN A 227 13.89 12.06 -9.30
C ASN A 227 13.86 10.72 -8.56
N ALA A 228 12.70 10.05 -8.48
CA ALA A 228 12.56 8.75 -7.85
C ALA A 228 13.55 7.73 -8.43
N THR A 229 14.35 7.11 -7.55
CA THR A 229 15.22 5.98 -7.90
C THR A 229 14.99 4.83 -6.93
N TYR A 230 15.12 3.58 -7.40
CA TYR A 230 14.91 2.41 -6.56
C TYR A 230 15.85 2.34 -5.34
N PRO A 231 17.15 2.67 -5.44
CA PRO A 231 18.02 2.70 -4.26
C PRO A 231 17.52 3.65 -3.17
N VAL A 232 17.12 4.87 -3.53
CA VAL A 232 16.60 5.85 -2.58
C VAL A 232 15.25 5.40 -2.02
N ALA A 233 14.41 4.77 -2.85
CA ALA A 233 13.15 4.21 -2.38
C ALA A 233 13.35 3.17 -1.29
N ILE A 234 14.32 2.26 -1.44
CA ILE A 234 14.66 1.29 -0.40
C ILE A 234 15.05 1.99 0.90
N VAL A 235 15.77 3.11 0.83
CA VAL A 235 16.15 3.88 2.02
C VAL A 235 14.91 4.45 2.72
N MET A 236 14.03 5.13 1.97
CA MET A 236 12.82 5.75 2.51
C MET A 236 11.82 4.71 3.04
N VAL A 237 11.62 3.63 2.31
CA VAL A 237 10.72 2.54 2.67
C VAL A 237 11.20 1.80 3.92
N ARG A 238 12.52 1.65 4.10
CA ARG A 238 13.08 1.13 5.36
C ARG A 238 12.89 2.09 6.52
N ALA A 239 13.00 3.40 6.30
CA ALA A 239 12.66 4.38 7.33
C ALA A 239 11.19 4.28 7.73
N ILE A 240 10.26 4.11 6.78
CA ILE A 240 8.83 3.86 7.06
C ILE A 240 8.65 2.60 7.90
N ARG A 241 9.33 1.50 7.53
CA ARG A 241 9.26 0.24 8.28
C ARG A 241 9.73 0.43 9.72
N ASP A 242 10.88 1.05 9.90
CA ASP A 242 11.48 1.25 11.22
C ASP A 242 10.64 2.22 12.08
N TYR A 243 9.99 3.22 11.43
CA TYR A 243 8.98 4.08 12.04
C TYR A 243 7.77 3.29 12.53
N PHE A 244 7.16 2.49 11.66
CA PHE A 244 6.02 1.65 12.00
C PHE A 244 6.35 0.65 13.13
N LEU A 245 7.53 0.02 13.10
CA LEU A 245 7.95 -0.92 14.15
C LEU A 245 8.12 -0.24 15.51
N LYS A 246 8.52 1.03 15.54
CA LYS A 246 8.71 1.78 16.79
C LYS A 246 7.43 2.42 17.31
N THR A 247 6.55 2.92 16.44
CA THR A 247 5.40 3.74 16.83
C THR A 247 4.05 3.05 16.64
N GLY A 248 3.98 2.00 15.82
CA GLY A 248 2.72 1.39 15.38
C GLY A 248 1.96 2.23 14.33
N HIS A 249 2.46 3.40 13.93
CA HIS A 249 1.81 4.27 12.95
C HIS A 249 2.32 4.01 11.54
N LYS A 250 1.38 3.87 10.60
CA LYS A 250 1.68 3.61 9.19
C LYS A 250 1.81 4.93 8.45
N VAL A 251 2.91 5.09 7.72
CA VAL A 251 3.16 6.23 6.83
C VAL A 251 3.21 5.73 5.39
N GLY A 252 2.60 6.49 4.49
CA GLY A 252 2.59 6.17 3.08
C GLY A 252 3.89 6.54 2.35
N PHE A 253 4.11 5.92 1.20
CA PHE A 253 5.24 6.21 0.31
C PHE A 253 4.76 6.69 -1.06
N LYS A 254 5.37 7.76 -1.57
CA LYS A 254 5.06 8.30 -2.90
C LYS A 254 6.32 8.53 -3.75
N PRO A 255 6.73 7.57 -4.60
CA PRO A 255 7.71 7.85 -5.64
C PRO A 255 7.10 8.78 -6.69
N ALA A 256 7.84 9.80 -7.07
CA ALA A 256 7.41 10.80 -8.05
C ALA A 256 8.56 11.26 -8.95
N GLY A 257 8.21 11.57 -10.20
CA GLY A 257 9.13 12.04 -11.23
C GLY A 257 9.83 10.89 -11.97
N GLY A 258 9.77 10.91 -13.30
CA GLY A 258 10.50 9.98 -14.17
C GLY A 258 9.84 8.61 -14.42
N ILE A 259 8.79 8.24 -13.68
CA ILE A 259 8.06 6.97 -13.85
C ILE A 259 7.14 7.09 -15.07
N ARG A 260 7.45 6.38 -16.15
CA ARG A 260 6.75 6.55 -17.45
C ARG A 260 6.17 5.26 -17.99
N THR A 261 6.66 4.11 -17.56
CA THR A 261 6.30 2.83 -18.15
C THR A 261 5.53 1.93 -17.18
N ALA A 262 4.61 1.15 -17.72
CA ALA A 262 3.91 0.09 -17.01
C ALA A 262 4.87 -0.91 -16.35
N LYS A 263 6.01 -1.19 -16.98
CA LYS A 263 7.04 -2.05 -16.37
C LYS A 263 7.60 -1.44 -15.09
N GLU A 264 7.91 -0.14 -15.09
CA GLU A 264 8.41 0.53 -13.88
C GLU A 264 7.38 0.50 -12.76
N SER A 265 6.09 0.73 -13.04
CA SER A 265 5.06 0.70 -12.00
C SER A 265 4.93 -0.67 -11.33
N LEU A 266 5.12 -1.76 -12.08
CA LEU A 266 5.17 -3.12 -11.52
C LEU A 266 6.37 -3.32 -10.59
N VAL A 267 7.55 -2.79 -10.95
CA VAL A 267 8.75 -2.85 -10.10
C VAL A 267 8.52 -2.06 -8.81
N TRP A 268 7.89 -0.90 -8.88
CA TRP A 268 7.53 -0.11 -7.69
C TRP A 268 6.57 -0.86 -6.77
N LEU A 269 5.50 -1.48 -7.30
CA LEU A 269 4.60 -2.30 -6.50
C LEU A 269 5.32 -3.51 -5.89
N THR A 270 6.25 -4.12 -6.63
CA THR A 270 7.05 -5.25 -6.13
C THR A 270 7.94 -4.82 -4.97
N LEU A 271 8.58 -3.65 -5.09
CA LEU A 271 9.38 -3.06 -4.01
C LEU A 271 8.55 -2.87 -2.74
N MET A 272 7.35 -2.28 -2.87
CA MET A 272 6.46 -2.05 -1.73
C MET A 272 6.03 -3.37 -1.08
N LYS A 273 5.58 -4.33 -1.90
CA LYS A 273 5.17 -5.65 -1.44
C LYS A 273 6.28 -6.34 -0.66
N GLU A 274 7.51 -6.31 -1.16
CA GLU A 274 8.62 -7.04 -0.54
C GLU A 274 9.19 -6.36 0.71
N GLU A 275 9.19 -5.02 0.78
CA GLU A 275 9.78 -4.31 1.93
C GLU A 275 8.78 -4.00 3.04
N LEU A 276 7.49 -3.79 2.72
CA LEU A 276 6.45 -3.36 3.66
C LEU A 276 5.20 -4.26 3.67
N GLY A 277 5.05 -5.16 2.70
CA GLY A 277 3.92 -6.09 2.64
C GLY A 277 2.70 -5.58 1.86
N ASP A 278 1.65 -6.40 1.84
CA ASP A 278 0.51 -6.23 0.94
C ASP A 278 -0.35 -4.99 1.23
N GLU A 279 -0.42 -4.56 2.49
CA GLU A 279 -1.21 -3.40 2.88
C GLU A 279 -0.68 -2.09 2.25
N TRP A 280 0.64 -2.01 2.05
CA TRP A 280 1.30 -0.90 1.35
C TRP A 280 1.15 -0.96 -0.18
N LEU A 281 0.34 -1.87 -0.72
CA LEU A 281 -0.09 -1.82 -2.11
C LEU A 281 -1.36 -1.01 -2.31
N SER A 282 -1.97 -0.53 -1.23
CA SER A 282 -3.20 0.25 -1.29
C SER A 282 -2.95 1.74 -1.60
N PRO A 283 -3.92 2.46 -2.18
CA PRO A 283 -3.80 3.89 -2.43
C PRO A 283 -3.67 4.73 -1.16
N HIS A 284 -4.02 4.22 0.02
CA HIS A 284 -3.90 4.98 1.26
C HIS A 284 -2.50 4.91 1.89
N LEU A 285 -1.62 4.01 1.40
CA LEU A 285 -0.23 3.89 1.84
C LEU A 285 0.80 3.93 0.70
N PHE A 286 0.35 3.91 -0.56
CA PHE A 286 1.25 3.97 -1.70
C PHE A 286 0.66 4.77 -2.86
N ARG A 287 1.47 5.68 -3.41
CA ARG A 287 1.10 6.54 -4.53
C ARG A 287 2.17 6.58 -5.60
N LEU A 288 1.80 6.64 -6.86
CA LEU A 288 2.68 6.89 -8.00
C LEU A 288 2.43 8.32 -8.50
N GLY A 289 3.37 9.24 -8.24
CA GLY A 289 3.28 10.60 -8.77
C GLY A 289 3.71 10.65 -10.23
N ALA A 290 2.74 10.65 -11.15
CA ALA A 290 3.01 10.57 -12.58
C ALA A 290 1.98 11.33 -13.44
N SER A 291 2.43 11.79 -14.61
CA SER A 291 1.59 12.46 -15.61
C SER A 291 1.33 11.57 -16.83
N SER A 292 2.36 10.93 -17.39
CA SER A 292 2.26 10.13 -18.63
C SER A 292 2.12 8.61 -18.41
N LEU A 293 2.38 8.12 -17.20
CA LEU A 293 2.37 6.68 -16.88
C LEU A 293 1.03 6.01 -17.20
N LEU A 294 -0.08 6.68 -16.91
CA LEU A 294 -1.42 6.11 -17.09
C LEU A 294 -1.67 5.66 -18.53
N ALA A 295 -1.26 6.47 -19.50
CA ALA A 295 -1.42 6.15 -20.92
C ALA A 295 -0.61 4.91 -21.33
N ASP A 296 0.59 4.73 -20.76
CA ASP A 296 1.40 3.54 -21.00
C ASP A 296 0.75 2.29 -20.40
N ILE A 297 0.25 2.38 -19.18
CA ILE A 297 -0.47 1.27 -18.52
C ILE A 297 -1.70 0.86 -19.32
N GLU A 298 -2.54 1.82 -19.72
CA GLU A 298 -3.75 1.53 -20.50
C GLU A 298 -3.40 0.85 -21.83
N ARG A 299 -2.33 1.29 -22.51
CA ARG A 299 -1.83 0.65 -23.73
C ARG A 299 -1.38 -0.80 -23.50
N GLN A 300 -0.74 -1.09 -22.37
CA GLN A 300 -0.34 -2.46 -22.02
C GLN A 300 -1.54 -3.33 -21.65
N VAL A 301 -2.53 -2.79 -20.95
CA VAL A 301 -3.81 -3.50 -20.67
C VAL A 301 -4.54 -3.84 -21.96
N HIS A 302 -4.61 -2.90 -22.91
CA HIS A 302 -5.16 -3.16 -24.24
C HIS A 302 -4.42 -4.28 -24.97
N THR A 303 -3.08 -4.22 -25.03
CA THR A 303 -2.27 -5.27 -25.68
C THR A 303 -2.50 -6.64 -25.03
N HIS A 304 -2.54 -6.70 -23.69
CA HIS A 304 -2.76 -7.95 -22.97
C HIS A 304 -4.13 -8.57 -23.25
N THR A 305 -5.19 -7.75 -23.30
CA THR A 305 -6.56 -8.22 -23.57
C THR A 305 -6.74 -8.64 -25.03
N HIS A 306 -6.18 -7.91 -26.00
CA HIS A 306 -6.40 -8.17 -27.44
C HIS A 306 -5.48 -9.25 -28.02
N THR A 307 -4.29 -9.47 -27.47
CA THR A 307 -3.41 -10.56 -27.95
C THR A 307 -3.83 -11.93 -27.42
N HIS A 308 -4.59 -11.99 -26.34
CA HIS A 308 -5.07 -13.23 -25.73
C HIS A 308 -6.47 -13.66 -26.20
N THR A 309 -7.26 -12.77 -26.80
CA THR A 309 -8.53 -13.14 -27.48
C THR A 309 -8.31 -13.92 -28.78
N HIS A 310 -7.14 -13.81 -29.42
CA HIS A 310 -6.84 -14.51 -30.67
C HIS A 310 -6.23 -15.90 -30.52
N THR A 311 -5.85 -16.34 -29.31
CA THR A 311 -5.12 -17.62 -29.16
C THR A 311 -5.74 -18.70 -28.29
N HIS A 312 -6.69 -18.46 -27.39
CA HIS A 312 -7.52 -19.53 -26.81
C HIS A 312 -8.70 -18.91 -26.06
N SER A 313 -9.89 -19.52 -26.20
CA SER A 313 -11.05 -19.26 -25.37
C SER A 313 -10.72 -19.55 -23.89
N PHE A 314 -10.30 -18.54 -23.14
CA PHE A 314 -10.09 -18.67 -21.71
C PHE A 314 -11.40 -18.39 -20.96
N GLN A 315 -12.02 -19.47 -20.47
CA GLN A 315 -12.81 -19.44 -19.24
C GLN A 315 -11.81 -19.35 -18.08
N HIS A 316 -11.41 -18.13 -17.71
CA HIS A 316 -10.79 -17.90 -16.40
C HIS A 316 -11.81 -17.24 -15.50
N THR A 317 -11.97 -17.79 -14.29
CA THR A 317 -12.88 -17.29 -13.27
C THR A 317 -12.41 -15.91 -12.81
N SER A 318 -13.26 -14.89 -13.01
CA SER A 318 -13.06 -13.48 -12.65
C SER A 318 -12.73 -13.20 -11.18
N HIS A 319 -12.76 -14.22 -10.33
CA HIS A 319 -12.53 -14.14 -8.90
C HIS A 319 -11.08 -13.72 -8.56
N ASP A 320 -10.07 -14.14 -9.33
CA ASP A 320 -8.68 -13.90 -8.92
C ASP A 320 -8.12 -12.50 -9.27
N VAL A 321 -8.61 -11.86 -10.35
CA VAL A 321 -8.27 -10.46 -10.69
C VAL A 321 -8.93 -9.52 -9.69
N THR A 322 -10.17 -9.84 -9.32
CA THR A 322 -10.94 -9.14 -8.29
C THR A 322 -10.20 -9.13 -6.96
N ASP A 323 -9.68 -10.28 -6.51
CA ASP A 323 -8.98 -10.39 -5.23
C ASP A 323 -7.72 -9.51 -5.12
N LEU A 324 -6.91 -9.40 -6.19
CA LEU A 324 -5.71 -8.56 -6.14
C LEU A 324 -6.02 -7.06 -6.24
N VAL A 325 -7.05 -6.68 -7.01
CA VAL A 325 -7.45 -5.28 -7.22
C VAL A 325 -8.33 -4.75 -6.08
N LEU A 326 -9.08 -5.63 -5.39
CA LEU A 326 -10.05 -5.25 -4.36
C LEU A 326 -9.74 -5.73 -2.94
N ARG A 327 -8.67 -6.51 -2.68
CA ARG A 327 -8.24 -6.77 -1.29
C ARG A 327 -7.68 -5.52 -0.61
N VAL A 328 -8.60 -4.67 -0.17
CA VAL A 328 -8.54 -3.85 1.04
C VAL A 328 -9.98 -3.67 1.48
N GLU A 329 -10.58 -4.65 2.18
CA GLU A 329 -11.76 -4.37 3.00
C GLU A 329 -11.97 -5.42 4.11
N ARG A 330 -11.88 -4.93 5.35
CA ARG A 330 -12.28 -5.48 6.67
C ARG A 330 -11.54 -6.71 7.22
N LEU A 331 -10.47 -6.44 7.99
CA LEU A 331 -10.30 -7.11 9.28
C LEU A 331 -10.96 -6.22 10.34
N GLY A 332 -12.17 -6.59 10.76
CA GLY A 332 -12.87 -5.90 11.85
C GLY A 332 -12.12 -6.07 13.17
N THR A 333 -12.00 -4.98 13.91
CA THR A 333 -11.70 -5.02 15.34
C THR A 333 -12.88 -5.65 16.07
N VAL A 334 -12.65 -6.70 16.84
CA VAL A 334 -13.60 -7.19 17.84
C VAL A 334 -12.98 -6.94 19.21
N GLY A 335 -13.67 -6.11 19.99
CA GLY A 335 -13.24 -5.67 21.31
C GLY A 335 -13.20 -6.78 22.35
N HIS A 336 -12.51 -6.49 23.44
CA HIS A 336 -12.46 -7.29 24.66
C HIS A 336 -13.85 -7.64 25.18
N HIS A 337 -14.09 -8.94 25.41
CA HIS A 337 -14.64 -9.44 26.67
C HIS A 337 -14.34 -10.95 26.81
N ASN A 338 -13.75 -11.30 27.94
CA ASN A 338 -13.65 -12.60 28.60
C ASN A 338 -13.46 -13.86 27.72
N GLY A 339 -12.20 -14.32 27.65
CA GLY A 339 -11.83 -15.72 27.42
C GLY A 339 -12.29 -16.30 26.07
N LEU A 340 -11.55 -16.02 25.00
CA LEU A 340 -11.78 -16.63 23.69
C LEU A 340 -10.52 -17.33 23.17
N VAL A 341 -10.69 -18.59 22.75
CA VAL A 341 -9.70 -19.32 21.94
C VAL A 341 -9.72 -18.73 20.53
N CYS A 342 -8.57 -18.28 20.03
CA CYS A 342 -8.44 -17.71 18.69
C CYS A 342 -8.09 -18.81 17.68
N LEU A 343 -9.00 -19.14 16.77
CA LEU A 343 -8.72 -20.04 15.65
C LEU A 343 -8.24 -19.19 14.45
N LEU A 344 -6.94 -19.24 14.16
CA LEU A 344 -6.39 -18.62 12.96
C LEU A 344 -6.48 -19.61 11.79
N VAL A 345 -7.48 -19.46 10.91
CA VAL A 345 -7.54 -20.20 9.64
C VAL A 345 -6.84 -19.36 8.57
N MET A 346 -5.61 -19.75 8.21
CA MET A 346 -4.95 -19.22 7.02
C MET A 346 -5.18 -20.15 5.84
N THR A 347 -5.98 -19.70 4.87
CA THR A 347 -6.10 -20.38 3.57
C THR A 347 -4.95 -19.95 2.66
N PHE A 348 -4.00 -20.86 2.44
CA PHE A 348 -3.06 -20.78 1.32
C PHE A 348 -3.44 -21.82 0.27
N ASN A 349 -3.52 -21.38 -0.98
CA ASN A 349 -3.91 -22.23 -2.10
C ASN A 349 -2.95 -23.43 -2.27
N LEU A 350 -3.55 -24.62 -2.24
CA LEU A 350 -3.15 -25.91 -2.83
C LEU A 350 -1.65 -26.22 -2.79
N ILE A 351 -1.21 -26.82 -1.67
CA ILE A 351 -0.49 -28.12 -1.63
C ILE A 351 -0.10 -28.50 -0.17
N HIS A 352 -0.08 -27.57 0.79
CA HIS A 352 0.14 -27.90 2.20
C HIS A 352 -0.73 -27.08 3.16
N VAL A 353 -1.33 -27.75 4.14
CA VAL A 353 -1.97 -27.14 5.31
C VAL A 353 -1.11 -27.50 6.52
N SER A 354 -0.52 -26.50 7.17
CA SER A 354 0.12 -26.65 8.47
C SER A 354 -0.70 -25.84 9.48
N VAL A 355 -1.28 -26.50 10.47
CA VAL A 355 -2.01 -25.84 11.56
C VAL A 355 -1.02 -25.62 12.71
N LEU A 356 -0.81 -24.37 13.09
CA LEU A 356 -0.03 -24.00 14.28
C LEU A 356 -0.99 -23.54 15.38
N LEU A 357 -1.10 -24.33 16.45
CA LEU A 357 -1.80 -23.95 17.67
C LEU A 357 -0.80 -23.26 18.60
N ILE A 358 -1.04 -21.99 18.93
CA ILE A 358 -0.31 -21.28 19.98
C ILE A 358 -1.32 -21.02 21.10
N THR A 359 -1.08 -21.61 22.27
CA THR A 359 -1.80 -21.26 23.50
C THR A 359 -1.02 -20.15 24.19
N THR A 360 -1.69 -19.04 24.52
CA THR A 360 -1.14 -18.02 25.42
C THR A 360 -1.89 -18.11 26.73
N GLY A 361 -1.28 -18.79 27.69
CA GLY A 361 -1.71 -18.85 29.09
C GLY A 361 -0.53 -19.29 29.93
N SER A 362 -0.12 -18.45 30.87
CA SER A 362 0.80 -18.82 31.94
C SER A 362 0.23 -20.04 32.68
N TYR A 363 1.09 -21.02 32.95
CA TYR A 363 0.77 -22.38 33.41
C TYR A 363 0.36 -23.33 32.30
N LEU A 364 1.35 -23.98 31.69
CA LEU A 364 1.36 -25.39 31.27
C LEU A 364 2.70 -25.63 30.55
N ASN A 365 3.72 -26.05 31.33
CA ASN A 365 4.87 -26.73 30.77
C ASN A 365 4.42 -28.16 30.43
N ASP A 366 4.86 -28.67 29.28
CA ASP A 366 4.71 -30.05 28.81
C ASP A 366 3.35 -30.45 28.21
N LEU A 367 3.12 -30.07 26.94
CA LEU A 367 2.27 -30.84 26.03
C LEU A 367 2.99 -31.06 24.69
N PRO A 368 2.90 -32.26 24.08
CA PRO A 368 3.62 -32.56 22.85
C PRO A 368 2.98 -31.87 21.64
N VAL A 369 3.82 -31.35 20.75
CA VAL A 369 3.41 -30.90 19.41
C VAL A 369 2.99 -32.12 18.60
N ILE A 370 1.71 -32.26 18.30
CA ILE A 370 1.21 -33.35 17.45
C ILE A 370 1.09 -32.82 16.02
N LEU A 371 1.95 -33.32 15.12
CA LEU A 371 1.87 -33.07 13.69
C LEU A 371 1.02 -34.17 13.03
N PHE A 372 -0.08 -33.81 12.35
CA PHE A 372 -0.85 -34.76 11.55
C PHE A 372 -0.53 -34.61 10.05
N HIS A 373 -0.29 -35.73 9.37
CA HIS A 373 -0.27 -35.83 7.91
C HIS A 373 -1.45 -36.67 7.44
N LEU A 374 -2.31 -36.09 6.60
CA LEU A 374 -3.43 -36.80 5.95
C LEU A 374 -3.26 -36.71 4.43
N PRO A 375 -3.29 -37.84 3.69
CA PRO A 375 -3.39 -37.83 2.25
C PRO A 375 -4.87 -37.95 1.83
N PHE A 376 -5.30 -37.04 0.95
CA PHE A 376 -6.26 -37.22 -0.16
C PHE A 376 -7.23 -36.05 -0.40
N LEU A 377 -7.46 -35.88 -1.70
CA LEU A 377 -8.36 -34.98 -2.41
C LEU A 377 -9.82 -35.37 -2.17
N LEU A 378 -10.63 -34.40 -1.71
CA LEU A 378 -12.01 -34.08 -2.14
C LEU A 378 -12.57 -32.97 -1.22
N PRO A 379 -13.45 -32.07 -1.70
CA PRO A 379 -13.93 -30.96 -0.91
C PRO A 379 -15.09 -31.42 -0.02
N VAL A 380 -14.80 -31.76 1.24
CA VAL A 380 -15.83 -31.90 2.26
C VAL A 380 -15.46 -30.96 3.40
N SER A 381 -16.27 -29.94 3.63
CA SER A 381 -16.16 -29.05 4.78
C SER A 381 -16.51 -29.83 6.05
N LEU A 382 -15.53 -30.47 6.70
CA LEU A 382 -15.70 -30.99 8.05
C LEU A 382 -15.52 -29.85 9.07
N PHE A 383 -16.60 -29.48 9.75
CA PHE A 383 -16.53 -28.68 10.97
C PHE A 383 -16.25 -29.61 12.15
N PHE A 384 -15.09 -29.50 12.78
CA PHE A 384 -14.83 -30.12 14.08
C PHE A 384 -15.12 -29.09 15.18
N PHE A 385 -16.14 -29.35 16.00
CA PHE A 385 -16.34 -28.64 17.27
C PHE A 385 -15.68 -29.47 18.37
N PHE A 386 -14.65 -28.91 19.02
CA PHE A 386 -14.15 -29.45 20.28
C PHE A 386 -14.71 -28.60 21.42
N SER A 387 -15.53 -29.21 22.26
CA SER A 387 -15.94 -28.64 23.55
C SER A 387 -15.13 -29.33 24.64
N PHE A 388 -14.31 -28.57 25.35
CA PHE A 388 -13.70 -29.04 26.60
C PHE A 388 -14.55 -28.52 27.76
N SER A 389 -15.10 -29.42 28.56
CA SER A 389 -15.69 -29.11 29.86
C SER A 389 -14.68 -29.42 30.98
N PRO A 390 -14.71 -28.69 32.11
CA PRO A 390 -13.74 -28.84 33.19
C PRO A 390 -13.86 -30.21 33.89
N PRO A 391 -12.80 -30.68 34.56
CA PRO A 391 -12.71 -32.05 35.02
C PRO A 391 -13.38 -32.20 36.38
N ASP A 392 -14.56 -32.81 36.45
CA ASP A 392 -15.08 -33.44 37.67
C ASP A 392 -16.27 -34.35 37.34
N LEU A 393 -16.03 -35.67 37.25
CA LEU A 393 -16.89 -36.82 37.64
C LEU A 393 -16.52 -38.11 36.88
N PRO A 394 -16.70 -39.30 37.50
CA PRO A 394 -15.95 -40.51 37.18
C PRO A 394 -16.52 -41.37 36.04
N SER A 395 -15.64 -42.22 35.54
CA SER A 395 -15.81 -43.22 34.48
C SER A 395 -17.09 -44.06 34.56
N ARG A 396 -17.87 -44.04 33.46
CA ARG A 396 -18.44 -45.22 32.78
C ARG A 396 -19.21 -44.82 31.51
N ASP A 397 -18.94 -45.56 30.44
CA ASP A 397 -19.74 -45.71 29.21
C ASP A 397 -19.95 -44.49 28.30
N TRP A 398 -19.01 -44.28 27.37
CA TRP A 398 -19.25 -43.47 26.16
C TRP A 398 -19.75 -44.36 25.02
N LEU A 399 -21.08 -44.43 24.86
CA LEU A 399 -21.78 -45.06 23.75
C LEU A 399 -21.80 -44.11 22.54
N LEU A 400 -21.10 -44.47 21.46
CA LEU A 400 -21.26 -43.83 20.15
C LEU A 400 -22.66 -44.14 19.61
N ARG A 401 -23.54 -43.13 19.55
CA ARG A 401 -24.74 -43.19 18.70
C ARG A 401 -24.44 -42.50 17.36
N SER A 402 -24.31 -43.32 16.32
CA SER A 402 -24.40 -42.87 14.93
C SER A 402 -25.86 -42.55 14.59
N LEU A 403 -26.11 -41.37 14.01
CA LEU A 403 -27.31 -41.07 13.26
C LEU A 403 -26.93 -40.96 11.78
N SER A 404 -27.02 -42.08 11.06
CA SER A 404 -27.61 -42.18 9.72
C SER A 404 -27.46 -43.62 9.20
N PRO A 405 -28.52 -44.22 8.64
CA PRO A 405 -28.49 -45.55 8.06
C PRO A 405 -27.91 -45.53 6.62
N ASP A 406 -27.58 -46.73 6.15
CA ASP A 406 -27.38 -47.11 4.75
C ASP A 406 -26.05 -46.72 4.07
N ALA A 407 -25.07 -47.61 4.15
CA ALA A 407 -24.75 -48.48 3.02
C ALA A 407 -23.61 -49.45 3.36
N HIS A 408 -23.96 -50.72 3.18
CA HIS A 408 -23.21 -51.93 3.41
C HIS A 408 -21.82 -52.03 2.75
N GLY A 409 -20.93 -52.73 3.47
CA GLY A 409 -20.12 -53.78 2.85
C GLY A 409 -18.62 -53.49 2.75
N LEU A 410 -17.84 -54.03 3.69
CA LEU A 410 -16.68 -54.90 3.44
C LEU A 410 -16.02 -55.26 4.79
N LYS A 411 -15.82 -56.56 5.04
CA LYS A 411 -15.23 -57.14 6.27
C LYS A 411 -13.70 -56.94 6.32
N PRO A 412 -13.09 -56.96 7.52
CA PRO A 412 -11.66 -56.71 7.71
C PRO A 412 -10.79 -57.94 7.41
N ARG A 413 -9.58 -57.71 6.88
CA ARG A 413 -8.45 -58.65 6.97
C ARG A 413 -7.18 -57.91 7.40
N LEU A 414 -6.69 -58.26 8.58
CA LEU A 414 -5.29 -58.12 9.05
C LEU A 414 -4.39 -59.15 8.32
N PRO A 415 -3.04 -59.18 8.50
CA PRO A 415 -2.11 -58.19 9.08
C PRO A 415 -0.89 -57.86 8.17
N PHE A 416 -0.06 -56.93 8.63
CA PHE A 416 1.31 -56.61 8.20
C PHE A 416 2.22 -57.83 8.00
N PRO A 417 3.35 -57.65 7.27
CA PRO A 417 4.62 -57.85 7.99
C PRO A 417 5.76 -56.87 7.63
N LYS A 418 6.50 -56.54 8.70
CA LYS A 418 7.90 -56.10 8.87
C LYS A 418 8.36 -54.76 8.31
#